data_AF-A0A3D9ZD34-F1
#
_entry.id   AF-A0A3D9ZD34-F1
#
_cell.length_a   1.000
_cell.length_b   1.000
_cell.length_c   1.000
_cell.angle_alpha   90.00
_cell.angle_beta   90.00
_cell.angle_gamma   90.00
#
_symmetry.space_group_name_H-M   'P 1'
#
loop_
_entity.id
_entity.type
_entity.pdbx_description
1 polymer ?
#
loop_
_entity_poly.entity_id
_entity_poly.type
_entity_poly.pdbx_seq_one_letter_code
_entity_poly.pdbx_strand_id
1 'polypeptide(L)'
;MAACAEYYPGRRAVCRSLGQGQSRGPCTLRFRASTRYGGAVIWLPKSSVELNAIGHQIMVRDPETLLHAVDELISVGSEVSNLKIRAGEHLAALMLTAVCGPPTSIDTVGQVDLLFDREALTSHDWCFGAAGRAAVEVKSYAGVFREVESRIRPGDLHAVTIRSALDILLDASPQIDRAIDALERKTGPQISRNVFLVIHMFDAVAVEAYDEMPFIGHRLPLVAPSVGLDTLWILWHPGMLTMWSKNDQRWIDVIFANEDPFAEEADEMDIIQQAEETFLSATGHRGDSPWLYKLVQLPESMKDL
;
A
#
# COMPACT_ATOMS: atom_id res chain seq x y z
N MET A 1 -9.11 28.38 -16.81
CA MET A 1 -9.69 27.37 -17.71
C MET A 1 -10.54 26.45 -16.86
N ALA A 2 -11.80 26.25 -17.24
CA ALA A 2 -12.76 25.46 -16.47
C ALA A 2 -12.43 23.97 -16.62
N ALA A 3 -12.47 23.23 -15.50
CA ALA A 3 -12.41 21.78 -15.51
C ALA A 3 -13.73 21.23 -16.07
N CYS A 4 -13.65 20.48 -17.16
CA CYS A 4 -14.78 19.69 -17.66
C CYS A 4 -14.87 18.40 -16.84
N ALA A 5 -16.01 18.19 -16.19
CA ALA A 5 -16.42 16.88 -15.72
C ALA A 5 -17.07 16.15 -16.90
N GLU A 6 -16.44 15.08 -17.40
CA GLU A 6 -17.13 14.16 -18.31
C GLU A 6 -18.01 13.21 -17.50
N TYR A 7 -19.30 13.21 -17.83
CA TYR A 7 -20.36 12.42 -17.20
C TYR A 7 -21.10 11.68 -18.33
N TYR A 8 -21.26 10.36 -18.22
CA TYR A 8 -22.07 9.55 -19.13
C TYR A 8 -23.02 8.65 -18.32
N PRO A 9 -24.23 8.32 -18.81
CA PRO A 9 -25.32 9.21 -19.21
C PRO A 9 -26.55 9.04 -18.30
N GLY A 10 -27.38 10.08 -18.12
CA GLY A 10 -28.70 9.88 -17.53
C GLY A 10 -29.54 11.11 -17.14
N ARG A 11 -28.96 12.27 -16.79
CA ARG A 11 -29.77 13.47 -16.45
C ARG A 11 -29.01 14.76 -16.83
N ARG A 12 -29.70 15.66 -17.54
CA ARG A 12 -29.16 16.96 -18.00
C ARG A 12 -28.97 17.91 -16.82
N ALA A 13 -27.82 18.56 -16.73
CA ALA A 13 -27.63 19.77 -15.93
C ALA A 13 -27.41 20.98 -16.86
N VAL A 14 -28.08 22.08 -16.52
CA VAL A 14 -28.08 23.36 -17.24
C VAL A 14 -26.93 24.22 -16.70
N CYS A 15 -26.01 24.66 -17.57
CA CYS A 15 -25.03 25.69 -17.22
C CYS A 15 -25.68 27.08 -17.25
N ARG A 16 -25.61 27.82 -16.14
CA ARG A 16 -25.71 29.29 -16.16
C ARG A 16 -24.30 29.86 -16.06
N SER A 17 -23.93 30.68 -17.05
CA SER A 17 -22.69 31.44 -17.04
C SER A 17 -22.76 32.53 -15.97
N LEU A 18 -21.73 32.61 -15.13
CA LEU A 18 -21.40 33.84 -14.40
C LEU A 18 -20.07 34.35 -14.95
N GLY A 19 -20.07 35.65 -15.25
CA GLY A 19 -19.13 36.35 -16.09
C GLY A 19 -17.70 36.45 -15.56
N GLN A 20 -16.87 36.99 -16.44
CA GLN A 20 -15.45 37.22 -16.30
C GLN A 20 -15.10 38.14 -15.12
N GLY A 21 -14.07 37.75 -14.36
CA GLY A 21 -13.28 38.65 -13.53
C GLY A 21 -13.47 38.47 -12.03
N GLN A 22 -12.59 37.68 -11.38
CA GLN A 22 -11.98 37.97 -10.06
C GLN A 22 -11.11 36.79 -9.56
N SER A 23 -9.95 37.17 -8.99
CA SER A 23 -9.00 36.47 -8.11
C SER A 23 -8.90 34.93 -8.12
N ARG A 24 -7.66 34.44 -8.28
CA ARG A 24 -7.24 33.07 -7.93
C ARG A 24 -7.54 32.78 -6.45
N GLY A 25 -8.68 32.15 -6.16
CA GLY A 25 -8.96 31.56 -4.86
C GLY A 25 -8.23 30.22 -4.68
N PRO A 26 -8.09 29.71 -3.44
CA PRO A 26 -7.47 28.42 -3.17
C PRO A 26 -8.23 27.30 -3.89
N CYS A 27 -7.49 26.37 -4.50
CA CYS A 27 -8.06 25.17 -5.12
C CYS A 27 -8.84 24.39 -4.06
N THR A 28 -10.17 24.39 -4.16
CA THR A 28 -11.03 23.63 -3.27
C THR A 28 -11.16 22.20 -3.81
N LEU A 29 -10.56 21.24 -3.11
CA LEU A 29 -10.77 19.82 -3.32
C LEU A 29 -12.23 19.47 -2.99
N ARG A 30 -12.92 18.74 -3.88
CA ARG A 30 -14.28 18.24 -3.62
C ARG A 30 -14.24 16.72 -3.55
N PHE A 31 -14.64 16.21 -2.39
CA PHE A 31 -14.81 14.79 -2.11
C PHE A 31 -16.15 14.30 -2.64
N ARG A 32 -16.19 13.04 -3.09
CA ARG A 32 -17.43 12.32 -3.36
C ARG A 32 -17.38 10.98 -2.63
N ALA A 33 -17.99 10.94 -1.45
CA ALA A 33 -18.17 9.70 -0.71
C ALA A 33 -19.09 8.74 -1.49
N SER A 34 -18.72 7.47 -1.52
CA SER A 34 -19.49 6.40 -2.17
C SER A 34 -19.54 5.19 -1.24
N THR A 35 -20.63 5.04 -0.50
CA THR A 35 -20.94 3.90 0.40
C THR A 35 -19.95 3.68 1.57
N ARG A 36 -20.36 2.85 2.56
CA ARG A 36 -19.66 2.64 3.85
C ARG A 36 -18.18 2.24 3.76
N TYR A 37 -17.68 1.85 2.59
CA TYR A 37 -16.31 1.38 2.38
C TYR A 37 -15.61 2.02 1.17
N GLY A 38 -16.23 2.95 0.44
CA GLY A 38 -15.64 3.47 -0.81
C GLY A 38 -14.62 4.58 -0.56
N GLY A 39 -13.41 4.40 -1.06
CA GLY A 39 -12.32 5.36 -0.93
C GLY A 39 -12.57 6.65 -1.72
N ALA A 40 -11.99 7.76 -1.26
CA ALA A 40 -11.98 9.00 -2.02
C ALA A 40 -10.76 9.02 -2.94
N VAL A 41 -10.98 9.24 -4.24
CA VAL A 41 -9.90 9.46 -5.21
C VAL A 41 -9.66 10.96 -5.37
N ILE A 42 -8.46 11.41 -5.05
CA ILE A 42 -8.04 12.81 -5.21
C ILE A 42 -7.12 12.93 -6.42
N TRP A 43 -7.47 13.86 -7.32
CA TRP A 43 -6.61 14.29 -8.42
C TRP A 43 -5.96 15.62 -8.07
N LEU A 44 -4.64 15.63 -7.87
CA LEU A 44 -3.90 16.87 -7.66
C LEU A 44 -3.53 17.49 -9.02
N PRO A 45 -3.84 18.78 -9.26
CA PRO A 45 -3.38 19.46 -10.47
C PRO A 45 -1.86 19.62 -10.43
N LYS A 46 -1.19 19.27 -11.54
CA LYS A 46 0.26 19.39 -11.68
C LYS A 46 0.73 20.81 -11.36
N SER A 47 1.60 20.98 -10.38
CA SER A 47 2.28 22.26 -10.17
C SER A 47 3.29 22.52 -11.30
N SER A 48 3.71 23.77 -11.51
CA SER A 48 4.70 24.10 -12.56
C SER A 48 6.10 23.52 -12.31
N VAL A 49 6.34 22.96 -11.12
CA VAL A 49 7.57 22.23 -10.74
C VAL A 49 7.45 20.73 -11.09
N GLU A 50 6.23 20.23 -11.37
CA GLU A 50 5.88 18.82 -11.63
C GLU A 50 5.70 18.51 -13.13
N LEU A 51 6.40 19.22 -14.02
CA LEU A 51 6.33 18.93 -15.46
C LEU A 51 6.85 17.52 -15.83
N ASN A 52 7.58 16.87 -14.91
CA ASN A 52 8.02 15.47 -15.02
C ASN A 52 7.19 14.48 -14.18
N ALA A 53 6.18 14.94 -13.44
CA ALA A 53 5.31 14.03 -12.69
C ALA A 53 4.44 13.24 -13.67
N ILE A 54 4.75 11.96 -13.77
CA ILE A 54 3.96 10.97 -14.50
C ILE A 54 2.72 10.70 -13.64
N GLY A 55 1.54 10.56 -14.28
CA GLY A 55 0.24 10.55 -13.60
C GLY A 55 0.27 9.80 -12.27
N HIS A 56 -0.02 10.52 -11.20
CA HIS A 56 -0.04 10.02 -9.83
C HIS A 56 -1.46 10.23 -9.30
N GLN A 57 -1.98 9.23 -8.61
CA GLN A 57 -3.32 9.25 -8.04
C GLN A 57 -3.23 8.90 -6.56
N ILE A 58 -4.05 9.55 -5.75
CA ILE A 58 -4.15 9.24 -4.32
C ILE A 58 -5.50 8.57 -4.09
N MET A 59 -5.47 7.43 -3.38
CA MET A 59 -6.62 6.75 -2.84
C MET A 59 -6.61 6.92 -1.32
N VAL A 60 -7.65 7.55 -0.77
CA VAL A 60 -7.79 7.73 0.67
C VAL A 60 -8.83 6.75 1.21
N ARG A 61 -8.50 6.07 2.31
CA ARG A 61 -9.35 5.16 3.08
C ARG A 61 -9.43 5.65 4.52
N ASP A 62 -10.54 5.34 5.16
CA ASP A 62 -10.69 5.53 6.61
C ASP A 62 -9.71 4.59 7.35
N PRO A 63 -8.95 5.05 8.35
CA PRO A 63 -8.03 4.20 9.11
C PRO A 63 -8.72 3.01 9.79
N GLU A 64 -9.99 3.13 10.17
CA GLU A 64 -10.75 2.02 10.75
C GLU A 64 -10.88 0.83 9.79
N THR A 65 -10.71 1.01 8.47
CA THR A 65 -10.75 -0.12 7.53
C THR A 65 -9.60 -1.10 7.75
N LEU A 66 -8.47 -0.68 8.32
CA LEU A 66 -7.38 -1.59 8.69
C LEU A 66 -7.76 -2.46 9.90
N LEU A 67 -8.43 -1.89 10.91
CA LEU A 67 -8.89 -2.66 12.06
C LEU A 67 -10.02 -3.62 11.66
N HIS A 68 -10.95 -3.18 10.82
CA HIS A 68 -11.99 -4.07 10.27
C HIS A 68 -11.39 -5.20 9.43
N ALA A 69 -10.32 -4.91 8.66
CA ALA A 69 -9.63 -5.92 7.87
C ALA A 69 -9.02 -7.03 8.74
N VAL A 70 -8.67 -6.76 10.01
CA VAL A 70 -8.24 -7.79 10.95
C VAL A 70 -9.35 -8.82 11.17
N ASP A 71 -10.57 -8.34 11.48
CA ASP A 71 -11.73 -9.20 11.73
C ASP A 71 -12.13 -10.00 10.48
N GLU A 72 -12.13 -9.35 9.31
CA GLU A 72 -12.43 -9.99 8.03
C GLU A 72 -11.39 -11.06 7.68
N LEU A 73 -10.11 -10.76 7.88
CA LEU A 73 -9.04 -11.70 7.59
C LEU A 73 -9.09 -12.91 8.52
N ILE A 74 -9.31 -12.72 9.84
CA ILE A 74 -9.47 -13.85 10.79
C ILE A 74 -10.67 -14.72 10.41
N SER A 75 -11.73 -14.11 9.88
CA SER A 75 -12.94 -14.82 9.44
C SER A 75 -12.73 -15.69 8.20
N VAL A 76 -11.62 -15.52 7.45
CA VAL A 76 -11.25 -16.41 6.33
C VAL A 76 -11.03 -17.85 6.81
N GLY A 77 -10.52 -18.03 8.03
CA GLY A 77 -10.38 -19.33 8.68
C GLY A 77 -9.03 -19.56 9.34
N SER A 78 -8.80 -20.78 9.81
CA SER A 78 -7.59 -21.14 10.56
C SER A 78 -6.30 -21.05 9.75
N GLU A 79 -6.38 -21.02 8.41
CA GLU A 79 -5.20 -20.93 7.52
C GLU A 79 -4.43 -19.61 7.69
N VAL A 80 -5.10 -18.58 8.20
CA VAL A 80 -4.54 -17.25 8.48
C VAL A 80 -3.34 -17.33 9.44
N SER A 81 -3.32 -18.30 10.35
CA SER A 81 -2.19 -18.51 11.25
C SER A 81 -0.93 -19.04 10.54
N ASN A 82 -1.03 -19.44 9.27
CA ASN A 82 0.11 -19.92 8.48
C ASN A 82 0.82 -18.80 7.71
N LEU A 83 0.27 -17.57 7.71
CA LEU A 83 0.89 -16.42 7.06
C LEU A 83 2.27 -16.16 7.67
N LYS A 84 3.30 -16.08 6.82
CA LYS A 84 4.68 -15.90 7.28
C LYS A 84 4.92 -14.46 7.74
N ILE A 85 4.98 -14.27 9.06
CA ILE A 85 5.22 -12.97 9.70
C ILE A 85 6.51 -12.30 9.19
N ARG A 86 7.63 -13.04 9.19
CA ARG A 86 8.92 -12.50 8.73
C ARG A 86 8.95 -12.16 7.24
N ALA A 87 8.16 -12.84 6.42
CA ALA A 87 8.09 -12.53 4.99
C ALA A 87 7.21 -11.31 4.70
N GLY A 88 6.42 -10.87 5.68
CA GLY A 88 5.42 -9.81 5.54
C GLY A 88 4.13 -10.27 4.86
N GLU A 89 3.88 -11.59 4.81
CA GLU A 89 2.65 -12.15 4.21
C GLU A 89 1.39 -11.70 4.98
N HIS A 90 1.47 -11.59 6.30
CA HIS A 90 0.38 -11.09 7.14
C HIS A 90 0.07 -9.61 6.87
N LEU A 91 1.10 -8.77 6.70
CA LEU A 91 0.92 -7.37 6.33
C LEU A 91 0.35 -7.22 4.93
N ALA A 92 0.84 -7.99 3.96
CA ALA A 92 0.27 -8.01 2.62
C ALA A 92 -1.22 -8.41 2.65
N ALA A 93 -1.56 -9.47 3.40
CA ALA A 93 -2.93 -9.91 3.57
C ALA A 93 -3.80 -8.83 4.25
N LEU A 94 -3.32 -8.20 5.32
CA LEU A 94 -4.03 -7.16 6.05
C LEU A 94 -4.28 -5.92 5.17
N MET A 95 -3.23 -5.42 4.52
CA MET A 95 -3.30 -4.26 3.62
C MET A 95 -4.26 -4.50 2.46
N LEU A 96 -4.12 -5.64 1.79
CA LEU A 96 -5.00 -5.99 0.68
C LEU A 96 -6.43 -6.25 1.16
N THR A 97 -6.63 -6.78 2.37
CA THR A 97 -7.96 -6.92 2.94
C THR A 97 -8.61 -5.55 3.17
N ALA A 98 -7.87 -4.59 3.73
CA ALA A 98 -8.38 -3.23 3.97
C ALA A 98 -8.74 -2.47 2.67
N VAL A 99 -8.10 -2.82 1.54
CA VAL A 99 -8.31 -2.12 0.27
C VAL A 99 -9.26 -2.87 -0.67
N CYS A 100 -9.10 -4.18 -0.76
CA CYS A 100 -9.73 -5.07 -1.73
C CYS A 100 -10.69 -6.09 -1.10
N GLY A 101 -10.76 -6.17 0.23
CA GLY A 101 -11.47 -7.22 0.97
C GLY A 101 -10.67 -8.52 1.08
N PRO A 102 -11.14 -9.50 1.86
CA PRO A 102 -10.32 -10.63 2.30
C PRO A 102 -9.98 -11.61 1.17
N PRO A 103 -8.84 -12.31 1.26
CA PRO A 103 -8.52 -13.39 0.34
C PRO A 103 -9.51 -14.55 0.51
N THR A 104 -9.84 -15.24 -0.58
CA THR A 104 -10.64 -16.46 -0.56
C THR A 104 -9.85 -17.71 -0.21
N SER A 105 -8.52 -17.67 -0.35
CA SER A 105 -7.62 -18.72 0.15
C SER A 105 -6.21 -18.17 0.43
N ILE A 106 -5.52 -18.81 1.37
CA ILE A 106 -4.13 -18.52 1.75
C ILE A 106 -3.29 -19.78 1.48
N ASP A 107 -2.06 -19.63 0.99
CA ASP A 107 -1.23 -20.80 0.68
C ASP A 107 -0.93 -21.66 1.92
N THR A 108 -1.18 -22.96 1.79
CA THR A 108 -0.80 -23.99 2.75
C THR A 108 -0.03 -25.15 2.12
N VAL A 109 0.06 -25.21 0.78
CA VAL A 109 0.56 -26.38 0.03
C VAL A 109 1.39 -26.02 -1.22
N GLY A 110 1.99 -24.82 -1.28
CA GLY A 110 2.85 -24.39 -2.38
C GLY A 110 2.11 -23.74 -3.56
N GLN A 111 0.89 -23.25 -3.32
CA GLN A 111 0.12 -22.41 -4.23
C GLN A 111 0.63 -20.95 -4.23
N VAL A 112 -0.15 -20.03 -4.77
CA VAL A 112 0.10 -18.58 -4.64
C VAL A 112 -0.24 -18.13 -3.22
N ASP A 113 0.54 -17.20 -2.68
CA ASP A 113 0.46 -16.83 -1.25
C ASP A 113 -0.95 -16.37 -0.85
N LEU A 114 -1.60 -15.54 -1.69
CA LEU A 114 -2.98 -15.10 -1.50
C LEU A 114 -3.77 -15.22 -2.81
N LEU A 115 -5.03 -15.63 -2.70
CA LEU A 115 -5.96 -15.66 -3.82
C LEU A 115 -7.21 -14.86 -3.47
N PHE A 116 -7.68 -14.05 -4.42
CA PHE A 116 -8.88 -13.24 -4.29
C PHE A 116 -9.87 -13.59 -5.40
N ASP A 117 -11.16 -13.47 -5.08
CA ASP A 117 -12.26 -13.67 -6.02
C ASP A 117 -13.22 -12.48 -5.93
N ARG A 118 -13.45 -11.81 -7.06
CA ARG A 118 -14.32 -10.65 -7.15
C ARG A 118 -15.75 -10.98 -6.74
N GLU A 119 -16.23 -12.18 -7.08
CA GLU A 119 -17.62 -12.57 -6.79
C GLU A 119 -17.85 -12.86 -5.30
N ALA A 120 -16.78 -13.18 -4.57
CA ALA A 120 -16.83 -13.36 -3.12
C ALA A 120 -16.85 -12.03 -2.35
N LEU A 121 -16.54 -10.91 -3.02
CA LEU A 121 -16.45 -9.59 -2.41
C LEU A 121 -17.77 -8.83 -2.55
N THR A 122 -18.40 -8.50 -1.42
CA THR A 122 -19.72 -7.85 -1.41
C THR A 122 -19.68 -6.33 -1.30
N SER A 123 -18.57 -5.74 -0.83
CA SER A 123 -18.51 -4.32 -0.44
C SER A 123 -17.19 -3.61 -0.76
N HIS A 124 -16.21 -4.33 -1.32
CA HIS A 124 -14.85 -3.80 -1.52
C HIS A 124 -14.60 -3.40 -2.97
N ASP A 125 -13.67 -2.46 -3.15
CA ASP A 125 -13.22 -2.06 -4.48
C ASP A 125 -12.30 -3.13 -5.06
N TRP A 126 -12.52 -3.52 -6.30
CA TRP A 126 -11.65 -4.47 -6.97
C TRP A 126 -10.44 -3.75 -7.60
N CYS A 127 -9.27 -3.86 -6.96
CA CYS A 127 -8.05 -3.19 -7.41
C CYS A 127 -7.14 -4.06 -8.31
N PHE A 128 -7.54 -5.29 -8.66
CA PHE A 128 -6.70 -6.22 -9.45
C PHE A 128 -7.00 -6.22 -10.96
N GLY A 129 -7.55 -5.13 -11.50
CA GLY A 129 -7.85 -4.98 -12.93
C GLY A 129 -9.13 -5.69 -13.39
N ALA A 130 -9.19 -6.13 -14.65
CA ALA A 130 -10.43 -6.61 -15.25
C ALA A 130 -10.81 -8.06 -14.85
N ALA A 131 -9.82 -8.89 -14.50
CA ALA A 131 -10.04 -10.30 -14.18
C ALA A 131 -10.96 -10.48 -12.95
N GLY A 132 -11.73 -11.57 -12.93
CA GLY A 132 -12.59 -11.92 -11.79
C GLY A 132 -11.84 -12.56 -10.62
N ARG A 133 -10.62 -13.05 -10.84
CA ARG A 133 -9.77 -13.64 -9.81
C ARG A 133 -8.38 -13.03 -9.86
N ALA A 134 -7.73 -12.92 -8.72
CA ALA A 134 -6.40 -12.36 -8.58
C ALA A 134 -5.54 -13.23 -7.69
N ALA A 135 -4.35 -13.56 -8.17
CA ALA A 135 -3.31 -14.23 -7.41
C ALA A 135 -2.26 -13.20 -7.00
N VAL A 136 -1.82 -13.28 -5.74
CA VAL A 136 -0.79 -12.43 -5.18
C VAL A 136 0.35 -13.30 -4.68
N GLU A 137 1.57 -12.99 -5.12
CA GLU A 137 2.79 -13.52 -4.54
C GLU A 137 3.44 -12.41 -3.70
N VAL A 138 3.69 -12.70 -2.44
CA VAL A 138 4.31 -11.80 -1.48
C VAL A 138 5.81 -12.01 -1.50
N LYS A 139 6.54 -10.91 -1.57
CA LYS A 139 7.99 -10.87 -1.40
C LYS A 139 8.31 -9.77 -0.41
N SER A 140 9.48 -9.90 0.17
CA SER A 140 10.05 -8.86 0.99
C SER A 140 11.42 -8.51 0.44
N TYR A 141 11.77 -7.24 0.53
CA TYR A 141 13.09 -6.77 0.18
C TYR A 141 14.12 -7.46 1.07
N ALA A 142 15.15 -8.04 0.46
CA ALA A 142 16.17 -8.78 1.16
C ALA A 142 17.36 -7.86 1.41
N GLY A 143 17.28 -7.07 2.48
CA GLY A 143 18.39 -6.24 2.94
C GLY A 143 19.36 -7.03 3.81
N VAL A 144 20.42 -6.33 4.26
CA VAL A 144 21.49 -6.90 5.09
C VAL A 144 20.94 -7.43 6.42
N PHE A 145 19.90 -6.79 6.97
CA PHE A 145 19.30 -7.20 8.24
C PHE A 145 18.78 -8.63 8.18
N ARG A 146 18.15 -9.06 7.07
CA ARG A 146 17.67 -10.44 6.93
C ARG A 146 18.77 -11.50 7.00
N GLU A 147 19.98 -11.18 6.58
CA GLU A 147 21.11 -12.11 6.62
C GLU A 147 21.58 -12.35 8.06
N VAL A 148 21.36 -11.37 8.95
CA VAL A 148 21.89 -11.36 10.31
C VAL A 148 20.81 -11.42 11.39
N GLU A 149 19.52 -11.31 11.05
CA GLU A 149 18.37 -11.25 11.98
C GLU A 149 18.44 -12.31 13.08
N SER A 150 18.72 -13.56 12.72
CA SER A 150 18.85 -14.69 13.66
C SER A 150 19.96 -14.55 14.72
N ARG A 151 20.84 -13.55 14.59
CA ARG A 151 22.01 -13.31 15.43
C ARG A 151 21.93 -12.00 16.21
N ILE A 152 20.89 -11.20 15.98
CA ILE A 152 20.70 -9.90 16.62
C ILE A 152 20.33 -10.09 18.08
N ARG A 153 20.98 -9.31 18.94
CA ARG A 153 20.74 -9.27 20.38
C ARG A 153 20.24 -7.89 20.79
N PRO A 154 19.48 -7.81 21.90
CA PRO A 154 19.16 -6.51 22.50
C PRO A 154 20.44 -5.69 22.76
N GLY A 155 20.49 -4.47 22.22
CA GLY A 155 21.64 -3.57 22.33
C GLY A 155 22.59 -3.59 21.13
N ASP A 156 22.39 -4.47 20.14
CA ASP A 156 23.17 -4.46 18.91
C ASP A 156 22.86 -3.19 18.09
N LEU A 157 23.91 -2.57 17.54
CA LEU A 157 23.78 -1.42 16.64
C LEU A 157 23.54 -1.90 15.21
N HIS A 158 22.41 -1.48 14.64
CA HIS A 158 22.11 -1.71 13.23
C HIS A 158 22.07 -0.39 12.48
N ALA A 159 22.90 -0.29 11.45
CA ALA A 159 22.91 0.84 10.53
C ALA A 159 22.11 0.45 9.28
N VAL A 160 21.20 1.33 8.86
CA VAL A 160 20.46 1.20 7.61
C VAL A 160 20.77 2.41 6.75
N THR A 161 21.02 2.17 5.47
CA THR A 161 21.25 3.25 4.51
C THR A 161 19.92 3.80 4.03
N ILE A 162 19.72 5.11 4.20
CA ILE A 162 18.62 5.84 3.58
C ILE A 162 18.93 6.05 2.09
N ARG A 163 18.00 5.69 1.21
CA ARG A 163 18.16 5.71 -0.25
C ARG A 163 16.90 6.24 -0.93
N SER A 164 16.99 6.57 -2.22
CA SER A 164 15.78 6.85 -3.00
C SER A 164 14.94 5.58 -3.18
N ALA A 165 13.62 5.72 -3.23
CA ALA A 165 12.75 4.58 -3.52
C ALA A 165 12.95 4.00 -4.90
N LEU A 166 13.37 4.83 -5.88
CA LEU A 166 13.78 4.35 -7.19
C LEU A 166 14.93 3.34 -7.07
N ASP A 167 15.98 3.67 -6.32
CA ASP A 167 17.15 2.79 -6.16
C ASP A 167 16.79 1.50 -5.42
N ILE A 168 15.93 1.60 -4.39
CA ILE A 168 15.45 0.42 -3.65
C ILE A 168 14.65 -0.49 -4.59
N LEU A 169 13.77 0.07 -5.42
CA LEU A 169 12.95 -0.70 -6.35
C LEU A 169 13.80 -1.34 -7.46
N LEU A 170 14.80 -0.63 -7.99
CA LEU A 170 15.74 -1.18 -8.96
C LEU A 170 16.48 -2.38 -8.37
N ASP A 171 16.97 -2.28 -7.14
CA ASP A 171 17.62 -3.39 -6.44
C ASP A 171 16.66 -4.54 -6.12
N ALA A 172 15.36 -4.25 -5.92
CA ALA A 172 14.33 -5.25 -5.68
C ALA A 172 13.87 -6.00 -6.95
N SER A 173 14.25 -5.52 -8.14
CA SER A 173 13.81 -6.09 -9.43
C SER A 173 14.01 -7.62 -9.52
N PRO A 174 15.15 -8.20 -9.09
CA PRO A 174 15.32 -9.65 -9.13
C PRO A 174 14.34 -10.43 -8.24
N GLN A 175 13.89 -9.88 -7.11
CA GLN A 175 12.83 -10.50 -6.30
C GLN A 175 11.47 -10.43 -7.02
N ILE A 176 11.19 -9.29 -7.66
CA ILE A 176 9.95 -9.08 -8.42
C ILE A 176 9.90 -10.05 -9.61
N ASP A 177 10.98 -10.18 -10.38
CA ASP A 177 11.08 -11.11 -11.51
C ASP A 177 10.84 -12.56 -11.10
N ARG A 178 11.42 -13.00 -9.97
CA ARG A 178 11.17 -14.35 -9.43
C ARG A 178 9.71 -14.55 -9.01
N ALA A 179 9.07 -13.51 -8.50
CA ALA A 179 7.66 -13.57 -8.13
C ALA A 179 6.76 -13.65 -9.38
N ILE A 180 7.10 -12.92 -10.44
CA ILE A 180 6.46 -13.04 -11.76
C ILE A 180 6.56 -14.48 -12.25
N ASP A 181 7.78 -15.04 -12.31
CA ASP A 181 8.00 -16.43 -12.76
C ASP A 181 7.24 -17.46 -11.91
N ALA A 182 7.09 -17.21 -10.61
CA ALA A 182 6.29 -18.05 -9.72
C ALA A 182 4.80 -17.96 -10.06
N LEU A 183 4.27 -16.75 -10.22
CA LEU A 183 2.87 -16.52 -10.62
C LEU A 183 2.57 -17.14 -11.98
N GLU A 184 3.45 -17.00 -12.96
CA GLU A 184 3.28 -17.57 -14.29
C GLU A 184 3.17 -19.11 -14.26
N ARG A 185 3.97 -19.76 -13.41
CA ARG A 185 3.92 -21.23 -13.24
C ARG A 185 2.71 -21.69 -12.43
N LYS A 186 2.28 -20.91 -11.44
CA LYS A 186 1.19 -21.27 -10.52
C LYS A 186 -0.21 -20.91 -11.04
N THR A 187 -0.32 -20.03 -12.04
CA THR A 187 -1.61 -19.45 -12.46
C THR A 187 -1.87 -19.51 -13.97
N GLY A 188 -3.14 -19.70 -14.32
CA GLY A 188 -3.61 -19.60 -15.71
C GLY A 188 -3.70 -18.15 -16.22
N PRO A 189 -3.80 -17.94 -17.55
CA PRO A 189 -3.82 -16.62 -18.17
C PRO A 189 -5.05 -15.75 -17.84
N GLN A 190 -6.10 -16.35 -17.28
CA GLN A 190 -7.33 -15.68 -16.88
C GLN A 190 -7.31 -15.11 -15.45
N ILE A 191 -6.25 -15.39 -14.69
CA ILE A 191 -6.08 -14.90 -13.32
C ILE A 191 -5.17 -13.67 -13.37
N SER A 192 -5.58 -12.59 -12.71
CA SER A 192 -4.74 -11.41 -12.54
C SER A 192 -3.51 -11.76 -11.71
N ARG A 193 -2.32 -11.38 -12.17
CA ARG A 193 -1.03 -11.70 -11.54
C ARG A 193 -0.47 -10.48 -10.84
N ASN A 194 -0.26 -10.59 -9.53
CA ASN A 194 0.05 -9.44 -8.70
C ASN A 194 1.21 -9.77 -7.76
N VAL A 195 2.09 -8.81 -7.56
CA VAL A 195 3.18 -8.93 -6.59
C VAL A 195 2.94 -7.94 -5.47
N PHE A 196 3.16 -8.37 -4.23
CA PHE A 196 3.21 -7.50 -3.07
C PHE A 196 4.62 -7.51 -2.49
N LEU A 197 5.31 -6.37 -2.53
CA LEU A 197 6.65 -6.19 -2.01
C LEU A 197 6.62 -5.45 -0.66
N VAL A 198 7.18 -6.07 0.36
CA VAL A 198 7.30 -5.49 1.71
C VAL A 198 8.73 -4.97 1.90
N ILE A 199 8.89 -3.68 2.20
CA ILE A 199 10.18 -3.04 2.47
C ILE A 199 10.25 -2.71 3.96
N HIS A 200 11.01 -3.54 4.70
CA HIS A 200 11.19 -3.38 6.14
C HIS A 200 12.19 -2.28 6.46
N MET A 201 11.97 -1.60 7.59
CA MET A 201 12.84 -0.53 8.06
C MET A 201 14.31 -0.93 8.14
N PHE A 202 14.61 -2.14 8.64
CA PHE A 202 16.00 -2.57 8.81
C PHE A 202 16.68 -3.03 7.52
N ASP A 203 15.90 -3.24 6.46
CA ASP A 203 16.41 -3.71 5.17
C ASP A 203 16.70 -2.54 4.22
N ALA A 204 15.80 -1.55 4.18
CA ALA A 204 16.00 -0.29 3.47
C ALA A 204 15.03 0.80 3.96
N VAL A 205 15.47 2.05 3.89
CA VAL A 205 14.66 3.23 4.20
C VAL A 205 14.59 4.12 2.98
N ALA A 206 13.39 4.33 2.45
CA ALA A 206 13.15 5.29 1.37
C ALA A 206 13.12 6.72 1.93
N VAL A 207 13.95 7.62 1.40
CA VAL A 207 14.00 9.01 1.86
C VAL A 207 12.65 9.71 1.70
N GLU A 208 11.94 9.41 0.62
CA GLU A 208 10.66 10.03 0.27
C GLU A 208 9.53 9.63 1.24
N ALA A 209 9.67 8.53 1.98
CA ALA A 209 8.70 8.13 3.00
C ALA A 209 8.73 9.01 4.27
N TYR A 210 9.75 9.87 4.39
CA TYR A 210 9.97 10.76 5.54
C TYR A 210 9.92 12.25 5.16
N ASP A 211 9.52 12.56 3.92
CA ASP A 211 9.26 13.94 3.50
C ASP A 211 7.98 14.48 4.15
N GLU A 212 7.84 15.82 4.22
CA GLU A 212 6.66 16.50 4.80
C GLU A 212 5.32 16.11 4.15
N MET A 213 5.36 15.54 2.93
CA MET A 213 4.20 15.04 2.21
C MET A 213 4.43 13.56 1.85
N PRO A 214 3.73 12.61 2.49
CA PRO A 214 3.99 11.17 2.35
C PRO A 214 3.37 10.59 1.07
N PHE A 215 3.78 11.10 -0.10
CA PHE A 215 3.38 10.56 -1.40
C PHE A 215 4.64 10.20 -2.18
N ILE A 216 4.78 8.94 -2.60
CA ILE A 216 5.99 8.46 -3.28
C ILE A 216 5.73 8.05 -4.73
N GLY A 217 4.49 7.71 -5.12
CA GLY A 217 4.19 7.18 -6.45
C GLY A 217 4.65 8.08 -7.59
N HIS A 218 4.66 9.40 -7.39
CA HIS A 218 5.14 10.38 -8.37
C HIS A 218 6.68 10.35 -8.59
N ARG A 219 7.44 9.70 -7.72
CA ARG A 219 8.90 9.51 -7.80
C ARG A 219 9.30 8.13 -8.30
N LEU A 220 8.35 7.18 -8.34
CA LEU A 220 8.59 5.82 -8.77
C LEU A 220 8.69 5.72 -10.30
N PRO A 221 9.51 4.78 -10.83
CA PRO A 221 9.68 4.61 -12.26
C PRO A 221 8.40 4.07 -12.89
N LEU A 222 8.16 4.39 -14.17
CA LEU A 222 7.13 3.68 -14.93
C LEU A 222 7.51 2.20 -15.06
N VAL A 223 6.60 1.32 -14.67
CA VAL A 223 6.73 -0.11 -14.96
C VAL A 223 6.29 -0.34 -16.39
N ALA A 224 7.12 -1.04 -17.18
CA ALA A 224 6.82 -1.26 -18.59
C ALA A 224 5.52 -2.09 -18.75
N PRO A 225 4.63 -1.77 -19.71
CA PRO A 225 3.41 -2.54 -19.95
C PRO A 225 3.66 -4.02 -20.28
N SER A 226 4.87 -4.34 -20.76
CA SER A 226 5.32 -5.69 -21.08
C SER A 226 5.63 -6.55 -19.86
N VAL A 227 5.67 -5.97 -18.65
CA VAL A 227 5.84 -6.74 -17.42
C VAL A 227 4.63 -7.68 -17.25
N GLY A 228 4.91 -8.94 -16.89
CA GLY A 228 3.93 -10.02 -16.71
C GLY A 228 3.03 -9.86 -15.48
N LEU A 229 2.82 -8.63 -15.01
CA LEU A 229 2.03 -8.28 -13.83
C LEU A 229 0.87 -7.37 -14.21
N ASP A 230 -0.25 -7.55 -13.52
CA ASP A 230 -1.40 -6.66 -13.55
C ASP A 230 -1.27 -5.55 -12.51
N THR A 231 -0.76 -5.87 -11.31
CA THR A 231 -0.41 -4.87 -10.30
C THR A 231 0.89 -5.21 -9.56
N LEU A 232 1.58 -4.16 -9.11
CA LEU A 232 2.70 -4.24 -8.18
C LEU A 232 2.39 -3.36 -6.97
N TRP A 233 2.23 -4.00 -5.82
CA TRP A 233 2.03 -3.34 -4.54
C TRP A 233 3.36 -3.24 -3.81
N ILE A 234 3.60 -2.11 -3.16
CA ILE A 234 4.79 -1.89 -2.33
C ILE A 234 4.36 -1.24 -1.02
N LEU A 235 4.66 -1.92 0.09
CA LEU A 235 4.55 -1.36 1.43
C LEU A 235 5.91 -0.83 1.88
N TRP A 236 6.00 0.49 2.03
CA TRP A 236 7.17 1.22 2.51
C TRP A 236 7.01 1.54 3.99
N HIS A 237 8.04 1.28 4.79
CA HIS A 237 8.09 1.77 6.17
C HIS A 237 8.17 3.31 6.19
N PRO A 238 7.45 4.02 7.10
CA PRO A 238 6.70 3.52 8.25
C PRO A 238 5.25 3.08 8.02
N GLY A 239 4.69 3.19 6.81
CA GLY A 239 3.28 2.85 6.61
C GLY A 239 2.69 3.28 5.26
N MET A 240 3.53 3.59 4.29
CA MET A 240 3.06 4.09 3.01
C MET A 240 2.84 2.93 2.05
N LEU A 241 1.60 2.76 1.59
CA LEU A 241 1.23 1.75 0.62
C LEU A 241 1.14 2.37 -0.78
N THR A 242 1.78 1.75 -1.75
CA THR A 242 1.69 2.17 -3.16
C THR A 242 1.34 1.01 -4.06
N MET A 243 0.66 1.30 -5.15
CA MET A 243 0.27 0.33 -6.17
C MET A 243 0.56 0.88 -7.56
N TRP A 244 1.32 0.16 -8.36
CA TRP A 244 1.31 0.34 -9.80
C TRP A 244 0.21 -0.53 -10.42
N SER A 245 -0.60 0.06 -11.30
CA SER A 245 -1.67 -0.64 -12.04
C SER A 245 -1.37 -0.66 -13.53
N LYS A 246 -1.36 -1.85 -14.14
CA LYS A 246 -1.25 -2.02 -15.58
C LYS A 246 -2.48 -1.49 -16.32
N ASN A 247 -3.66 -1.63 -15.73
CA ASN A 247 -4.90 -1.12 -16.34
C ASN A 247 -4.87 0.41 -16.44
N ASP A 248 -4.36 1.07 -15.40
CA ASP A 248 -4.33 2.53 -15.30
C ASP A 248 -3.02 3.16 -15.82
N GLN A 249 -1.98 2.35 -16.03
CA GLN A 249 -0.63 2.77 -16.45
C GLN A 249 -0.04 3.85 -15.54
N ARG A 250 -0.23 3.72 -14.22
CA ARG A 250 0.22 4.69 -13.22
C ARG A 250 0.44 4.09 -11.83
N TRP A 251 1.15 4.85 -11.00
CA TRP A 251 1.23 4.65 -9.55
C TRP A 251 0.06 5.30 -8.84
N ILE A 252 -0.39 4.63 -7.79
CA ILE A 252 -1.46 5.04 -6.89
C ILE A 252 -0.91 4.93 -5.46
N ASP A 253 -0.91 6.04 -4.72
CA ASP A 253 -0.59 6.06 -3.30
C ASP A 253 -1.89 5.80 -2.51
N VAL A 254 -1.86 4.83 -1.61
CA VAL A 254 -2.99 4.42 -0.77
C VAL A 254 -2.72 4.90 0.65
N ILE A 255 -3.63 5.72 1.17
CA ILE A 255 -3.46 6.43 2.42
C ILE A 255 -4.64 6.12 3.33
N PHE A 256 -4.31 5.73 4.56
CA PHE A 256 -5.26 5.57 5.65
C PHE A 256 -5.24 6.86 6.46
N ALA A 257 -6.24 7.72 6.27
CA ALA A 257 -6.29 9.03 6.92
C ALA A 257 -7.71 9.38 7.37
N ASN A 258 -7.80 9.97 8.57
CA ASN A 258 -9.06 10.46 9.12
C ASN A 258 -9.61 11.64 8.30
N GLU A 259 -10.95 11.75 8.23
CA GLU A 259 -11.61 12.88 7.56
C GLU A 259 -11.34 14.22 8.27
N ASP A 260 -11.01 14.20 9.56
CA ASP A 260 -10.69 15.38 10.34
C ASP A 260 -9.16 15.62 10.39
N PRO A 261 -8.64 16.63 9.66
CA PRO A 261 -7.22 16.99 9.69
C PRO A 261 -6.79 17.63 11.02
N PHE A 262 -7.72 17.86 11.95
CA PHE A 262 -7.47 18.42 13.28
C PHE A 262 -7.71 17.41 14.41
N ALA A 263 -8.05 16.16 14.09
CA ALA A 263 -8.10 15.11 15.10
C ALA A 263 -6.72 15.02 15.75
N GLU A 264 -6.66 15.14 17.08
CA GLU A 264 -5.43 14.89 17.83
C GLU A 264 -4.97 13.47 17.51
N GLU A 265 -3.72 13.29 17.08
CA GLU A 265 -3.08 11.98 16.98
C GLU A 265 -3.03 11.39 18.39
N ALA A 266 -4.07 10.63 18.73
CA ALA A 266 -4.34 10.20 20.10
C ALA A 266 -3.53 8.96 20.52
N ASP A 267 -2.90 8.25 19.57
CA ASP A 267 -2.17 7.02 19.83
C ASP A 267 -0.66 7.19 19.59
N GLU A 268 0.16 6.62 20.49
CA GLU A 268 1.62 6.57 20.35
C GLU A 268 2.10 5.64 19.21
N MET A 269 1.18 4.86 18.63
CA MET A 269 1.43 3.81 17.65
C MET A 269 0.63 4.06 16.37
N ASP A 270 1.29 3.91 15.22
CA ASP A 270 0.64 4.08 13.91
C ASP A 270 -0.48 3.05 13.70
N ILE A 271 -1.53 3.41 12.95
CA ILE A 271 -2.71 2.55 12.74
C ILE A 271 -2.36 1.20 12.11
N ILE A 272 -1.32 1.14 11.28
CA ILE A 272 -0.86 -0.11 10.66
C ILE A 272 -0.24 -1.01 11.71
N GLN A 273 0.57 -0.45 12.60
CA GLN A 273 1.17 -1.18 13.72
C GLN A 273 0.10 -1.67 14.70
N GLN A 274 -0.93 -0.84 14.96
CA GLN A 274 -2.08 -1.23 15.78
C GLN A 274 -2.87 -2.39 15.18
N ALA A 275 -3.15 -2.33 13.87
CA ALA A 275 -3.84 -3.40 13.17
C ALA A 275 -2.99 -4.69 13.11
N GLU A 276 -1.68 -4.56 12.92
CA GLU A 276 -0.75 -5.69 12.99
C GLU A 276 -0.73 -6.33 14.38
N GLU A 277 -0.56 -5.54 15.46
CA GLU A 277 -0.54 -6.06 16.83
C GLU A 277 -1.86 -6.79 17.17
N THR A 278 -2.98 -6.20 16.76
CA THR A 278 -4.31 -6.80 16.95
C THR A 278 -4.41 -8.15 16.22
N PHE A 279 -3.96 -8.20 14.96
CA PHE A 279 -3.95 -9.43 14.17
C PHE A 279 -3.05 -10.52 14.78
N LEU A 280 -1.84 -10.18 15.20
CA LEU A 280 -0.89 -11.12 15.80
C LEU A 280 -1.42 -11.67 17.12
N SER A 281 -2.01 -10.80 17.94
CA SER A 281 -2.65 -11.18 19.20
C SER A 281 -3.81 -12.16 18.99
N ALA A 282 -4.68 -11.87 18.02
CA ALA A 282 -5.84 -12.70 17.72
C ALA A 282 -5.47 -14.07 17.11
N THR A 283 -4.37 -14.15 16.37
CA THR A 283 -3.87 -15.40 15.77
C THR A 283 -2.94 -16.19 16.70
N GLY A 284 -2.71 -15.70 17.93
CA GLY A 284 -1.88 -16.37 18.93
C GLY A 284 -0.38 -16.30 18.65
N HIS A 285 0.07 -15.45 17.74
CA HIS A 285 1.48 -15.21 17.49
C HIS A 285 2.10 -14.43 18.65
N ARG A 286 3.19 -14.96 19.22
CA ARG A 286 3.94 -14.35 20.33
C ARG A 286 5.37 -13.97 19.95
N GLY A 287 5.65 -13.86 18.65
CA GLY A 287 6.99 -13.54 18.13
C GLY A 287 7.13 -12.07 17.80
N ASP A 288 8.37 -11.59 17.80
CA ASP A 288 8.70 -10.22 17.41
C ASP A 288 8.47 -10.04 15.90
N SER A 289 7.53 -9.16 15.51
CA SER A 289 7.38 -8.76 14.12
C SER A 289 8.48 -7.76 13.75
N PRO A 290 9.13 -7.88 12.57
CA PRO A 290 10.07 -6.89 12.05
C PRO A 290 9.44 -5.51 11.75
N TRP A 291 8.14 -5.31 12.00
CA TRP A 291 7.40 -4.06 11.80
C TRP A 291 6.94 -3.36 13.09
N LEU A 292 6.94 -4.05 14.23
CA LEU A 292 6.58 -3.47 15.53
C LEU A 292 7.79 -2.80 16.18
N TYR A 293 8.20 -1.64 15.66
CA TYR A 293 9.28 -0.83 16.22
C TYR A 293 8.85 0.62 16.36
N LYS A 294 9.25 1.23 17.48
CA LYS A 294 9.12 2.67 17.70
C LYS A 294 10.45 3.33 17.37
N LEU A 295 10.42 4.29 16.45
CA LEU A 295 11.55 5.18 16.24
C LEU A 295 11.65 6.17 17.38
N VAL A 296 12.77 6.14 18.10
CA VAL A 296 13.05 7.10 19.17
C VAL A 296 14.24 7.93 18.74
N GLN A 297 14.03 9.25 18.61
CA GLN A 297 15.15 10.17 18.47
C GLN A 297 15.92 10.21 19.79
N LEU A 298 17.15 9.72 19.78
CA LEU A 298 17.99 9.80 20.97
C LEU A 298 18.31 11.28 21.27
N PRO A 299 18.23 11.70 22.55
CA PRO A 299 18.68 13.02 22.96
C PRO A 299 20.12 13.25 22.52
N GLU A 300 20.48 14.48 22.16
CA GLU A 300 21.86 14.79 21.74
C GLU A 300 22.90 14.40 22.79
N SER A 301 22.53 14.39 24.07
CA SER A 301 23.35 13.96 25.20
C SER A 301 23.70 12.48 25.22
N MET A 302 23.09 11.65 24.37
CA MET A 302 23.41 10.23 24.20
C MET A 302 24.20 9.92 22.93
N LYS A 303 24.61 10.93 22.13
CA LYS A 303 25.38 10.73 20.89
C LYS A 303 26.84 10.30 21.13
N ASP A 304 27.34 10.38 22.36
CA ASP A 304 28.74 10.08 22.74
C ASP A 304 28.93 8.74 23.50
N LEU A 305 27.92 7.86 23.52
CA LEU A 305 28.00 6.50 24.09
C LEU A 305 28.37 5.46 23.03
#